data_AF-A0A642CUY3-F1
#
_entry.id   AF-A0A642CUY3-F1
#
_cell.length_a   1.000
_cell.length_b   1.000
_cell.length_c   1.000
_cell.angle_alpha   90.00
_cell.angle_beta   90.00
_cell.angle_gamma   90.00
#
_symmetry.space_group_name_H-M   'P 1'
#
loop_
_entity.id
_entity.type
_entity.pdbx_description
1 polymer ?
#
loop_
_entity_poly.entity_id
_entity_poly.type
_entity_poly.pdbx_seq_one_letter_code
_entity_poly.pdbx_strand_id
1 'polypeptide(L)'
;MKLTYYLLLIAALLLTACNNDEDEEKEFIMTTPPIGETFEGSETSITFESEDSVSIHILYPEERMKHPVGKSKYLFDNGKIQILSPHEPSFPSIEATETFVRSFEGRFTSNNRLEARFTIISEHAYCSMMGTGLWYRVKHPQ
;
A
#
# COMPACT_ATOMS: atom_id res chain seq x y z
N MET A 1 -53.63 -28.23 19.64
CA MET A 1 -53.31 -26.79 19.74
C MET A 1 -51.97 -26.47 20.42
N LYS A 2 -51.43 -27.31 21.33
CA LYS A 2 -50.10 -27.06 21.94
C LYS A 2 -48.93 -27.31 20.96
N LEU A 3 -49.01 -28.33 20.11
CA LEU A 3 -47.92 -28.73 19.21
C LEU A 3 -47.59 -27.68 18.13
N THR A 4 -48.61 -27.00 17.61
CA THR A 4 -48.47 -25.90 16.63
C THR A 4 -47.77 -24.69 17.23
N TYR A 5 -47.96 -24.46 18.53
CA TYR A 5 -47.30 -23.37 19.26
C TYR A 5 -45.80 -23.65 19.45
N TYR A 6 -45.43 -24.90 19.75
CA TYR A 6 -44.02 -25.30 19.82
C TYR A 6 -43.31 -25.22 18.47
N LEU A 7 -43.98 -25.61 17.38
CA LEU A 7 -43.43 -25.49 16.02
C LEU A 7 -43.19 -24.03 15.62
N LEU A 8 -44.11 -23.12 15.95
CA LEU A 8 -43.94 -21.69 15.72
C LEU A 8 -42.83 -21.08 16.59
N LEU A 9 -42.69 -21.53 17.85
CA LEU A 9 -41.65 -21.07 18.76
C LEU A 9 -40.25 -21.50 18.27
N ILE A 10 -40.12 -22.74 17.78
CA ILE A 10 -38.87 -23.27 17.22
C ILE A 10 -38.51 -22.54 15.92
N ALA A 11 -39.49 -22.27 15.05
CA ALA A 11 -39.26 -21.51 13.83
C ALA A 11 -38.82 -20.07 14.12
N ALA A 12 -39.39 -19.42 15.13
CA ALA A 12 -38.96 -18.08 15.57
C ALA A 12 -37.55 -18.08 16.15
N LEU A 13 -37.19 -19.11 16.95
CA LEU A 13 -35.85 -19.28 17.51
C LEU A 13 -34.79 -19.56 16.43
N LEU A 14 -35.13 -20.32 15.39
CA LEU A 14 -34.25 -20.59 14.25
C LEU A 14 -34.01 -19.36 13.38
N LEU A 15 -35.02 -18.49 13.22
CA LEU A 15 -34.87 -17.22 12.51
C LEU A 15 -33.98 -16.22 13.27
N THR A 16 -34.00 -16.24 14.60
CA THR A 16 -33.08 -15.40 15.41
C THR A 16 -31.67 -16.00 15.54
N ALA A 17 -31.52 -17.32 15.45
CA ALA A 17 -30.22 -18.00 15.56
C ALA A 17 -29.39 -17.96 14.25
N CYS A 18 -30.02 -17.68 13.11
CA CYS A 18 -29.34 -17.42 11.83
C CYS A 18 -29.06 -15.94 11.56
N ASN A 19 -29.44 -15.02 12.44
CA ASN A 19 -29.08 -13.60 12.35
C ASN A 19 -27.84 -13.30 13.21
N ASN A 20 -26.89 -14.22 13.26
CA ASN A 20 -25.58 -13.91 13.81
C ASN A 20 -24.72 -13.34 12.68
N ASP A 21 -24.50 -12.05 12.85
CA ASP A 21 -23.34 -11.28 12.42
C ASP A 21 -23.30 -11.04 10.92
N GLU A 22 -23.86 -9.89 10.56
CA GLU A 22 -23.19 -8.90 9.71
C GLU A 22 -21.80 -9.39 9.26
N ASP A 23 -21.72 -9.90 8.03
CA ASP A 23 -20.49 -9.91 7.26
C ASP A 23 -20.09 -8.45 7.05
N GLU A 24 -19.66 -7.76 8.11
CA GLU A 24 -18.72 -6.67 7.98
C GLU A 24 -17.52 -7.30 7.29
N GLU A 25 -17.33 -7.00 6.00
CA GLU A 25 -16.11 -7.33 5.27
C GLU A 25 -14.93 -6.91 6.15
N LYS A 26 -14.32 -7.87 6.86
CA LYS A 26 -13.22 -7.57 7.77
C LYS A 26 -12.14 -6.93 6.93
N GLU A 27 -11.94 -5.65 7.20
CA GLU A 27 -10.96 -4.85 6.52
C GLU A 27 -9.60 -5.56 6.60
N PHE A 28 -8.94 -5.76 5.45
CA PHE A 28 -7.64 -6.42 5.44
C PHE A 28 -6.63 -5.58 6.23
N ILE A 29 -6.02 -6.19 7.25
CA ILE A 29 -4.99 -5.56 8.08
C ILE A 29 -3.70 -6.36 7.94
N MET A 30 -2.68 -5.71 7.38
CA MET A 30 -1.33 -6.25 7.38
C MET A 30 -0.65 -5.84 8.69
N THR A 31 -0.28 -6.81 9.52
CA THR A 31 0.27 -6.54 10.86
C THR A 31 1.79 -6.37 10.86
N THR A 32 2.48 -6.78 9.80
CA THR A 32 3.93 -6.71 9.66
C THR A 32 4.31 -6.15 8.29
N PRO A 33 5.34 -5.30 8.17
CA PRO A 33 5.79 -4.83 6.88
C PRO A 33 6.24 -6.00 5.99
N PRO A 34 6.02 -5.94 4.67
CA PRO A 34 6.38 -7.01 3.76
C PRO A 34 7.86 -6.94 3.37
N ILE A 35 8.76 -7.11 4.34
CA ILE A 35 10.22 -7.00 4.16
C ILE A 35 10.70 -8.01 3.10
N GLY A 36 11.55 -7.55 2.19
CA GLY A 36 12.07 -8.29 1.05
C GLY A 36 11.13 -8.30 -0.17
N GLU A 37 9.91 -7.79 -0.03
CA GLU A 37 8.93 -7.78 -1.12
C GLU A 37 9.03 -6.49 -1.94
N THR A 38 8.74 -6.62 -3.23
CA THR A 38 8.65 -5.49 -4.16
C THR A 38 7.22 -5.36 -4.66
N PHE A 39 6.69 -4.14 -4.66
CA PHE A 39 5.41 -3.78 -5.24
C PHE A 39 5.64 -2.85 -6.42
N GLU A 40 4.99 -3.11 -7.55
CA GLU A 40 5.10 -2.35 -8.79
C GLU A 40 3.78 -1.65 -9.12
N GLY A 41 3.84 -0.34 -9.32
CA GLY A 41 2.81 0.46 -9.98
C GLY A 41 3.09 0.59 -11.48
N SER A 42 2.39 1.51 -12.15
CA SER A 42 2.51 1.67 -13.61
C SER A 42 3.90 2.07 -14.10
N GLU A 43 4.58 2.93 -13.35
CA GLU A 43 5.86 3.55 -13.75
C GLU A 43 6.87 3.61 -12.61
N THR A 44 6.56 2.98 -11.47
CA THR A 44 7.39 3.01 -10.26
C THR A 44 7.31 1.68 -9.53
N SER A 45 8.36 1.33 -8.80
CA SER A 45 8.37 0.21 -7.88
C SER A 45 8.89 0.62 -6.51
N ILE A 46 8.46 -0.10 -5.48
CA ILE A 46 8.85 0.09 -4.09
C ILE A 46 9.24 -1.27 -3.51
N THR A 47 10.46 -1.34 -2.97
CA THR A 47 11.02 -2.51 -2.33
C THR A 47 11.21 -2.25 -0.85
N PHE A 48 10.68 -3.14 0.00
CA PHE A 48 10.79 -3.02 1.45
C PHE A 48 12.10 -3.67 1.92
N GLU A 49 13.14 -2.87 2.07
CA GLU A 49 14.49 -3.35 2.40
C GLU A 49 14.60 -3.86 3.84
N SER A 50 13.88 -3.22 4.77
CA SER A 50 13.88 -3.55 6.20
C SER A 50 12.62 -3.00 6.90
N GLU A 51 12.58 -3.06 8.23
CA GLU A 51 11.45 -2.58 9.03
C GLU A 51 11.15 -1.08 8.87
N ASP A 52 12.16 -0.26 8.54
CA ASP A 52 12.00 1.19 8.42
C ASP A 52 12.57 1.79 7.13
N SER A 53 13.13 0.98 6.23
CA SER A 53 13.70 1.44 4.95
C SER A 53 13.02 0.83 3.73
N VAL A 54 12.82 1.67 2.70
CA VAL A 54 12.43 1.26 1.35
C VAL A 54 13.40 1.80 0.30
N SER A 55 13.46 1.11 -0.84
CA SER A 55 14.02 1.63 -2.09
C SER A 55 12.89 1.87 -3.09
N ILE A 56 12.95 2.97 -3.82
CA ILE A 56 11.96 3.33 -4.84
C ILE A 56 12.67 3.51 -6.18
N HIS A 57 12.12 2.86 -7.20
CA HIS A 57 12.65 2.87 -8.55
C HIS A 57 11.63 3.52 -9.49
N ILE A 58 12.12 4.38 -10.39
CA ILE A 58 11.33 4.91 -11.50
C ILE A 58 11.59 4.01 -12.73
N LEU A 59 10.53 3.39 -13.27
CA LEU A 59 10.58 2.37 -14.32
C LEU A 59 10.51 2.95 -15.76
N TYR A 60 10.74 4.26 -15.94
CA TYR A 60 10.64 4.94 -17.25
C TYR A 60 11.51 4.29 -18.35
N PRO A 61 11.10 4.38 -19.64
CA PRO A 61 11.42 3.37 -20.66
C PRO A 61 12.72 3.59 -21.45
N GLU A 62 13.60 4.53 -21.07
CA GLU A 62 14.85 4.69 -21.80
C GLU A 62 15.95 3.78 -21.22
N GLU A 63 16.20 2.67 -21.92
CA GLU A 63 17.25 1.66 -21.68
C GLU A 63 18.68 2.22 -21.46
N ARG A 64 18.87 3.53 -21.62
CA ARG A 64 20.15 4.24 -21.51
C ARG A 64 20.31 5.07 -20.24
N MET A 65 19.26 5.28 -19.46
CA MET A 65 19.36 5.95 -18.17
C MET A 65 19.35 4.92 -17.04
N LYS A 66 20.31 5.04 -16.11
CA LYS A 66 20.21 4.31 -14.84
C LYS A 66 18.88 4.70 -14.20
N HIS A 67 17.98 3.74 -14.01
CA HIS A 67 16.72 3.96 -13.30
C HIS A 67 17.03 4.63 -11.98
N PRO A 68 16.55 5.88 -11.75
CA PRO A 68 16.85 6.57 -10.51
C PRO A 68 16.31 5.77 -9.33
N VAL A 69 17.16 5.59 -8.32
CA VAL A 69 16.82 4.87 -7.08
C VAL A 69 16.87 5.86 -5.93
N GLY A 70 15.75 6.03 -5.25
CA GLY A 70 15.68 6.77 -3.99
C GLY A 70 15.56 5.80 -2.83
N LYS A 71 16.41 5.94 -1.81
CA LYS A 71 16.20 5.26 -0.52
C LYS A 71 15.46 6.19 0.42
N SER A 72 14.51 5.67 1.18
CA SER A 72 13.73 6.48 2.11
C SER A 72 13.32 5.70 3.33
N LYS A 73 13.17 6.41 4.44
CA LYS A 73 12.58 5.83 5.65
C LYS A 73 11.06 5.84 5.55
N TYR A 74 10.40 4.82 6.10
CA TYR A 74 8.95 4.74 6.16
C TYR A 74 8.45 4.44 7.57
N LEU A 75 7.21 4.83 7.81
CA LEU A 75 6.42 4.42 8.97
C LEU A 75 5.42 3.36 8.51
N PHE A 76 5.22 2.35 9.34
CA PHE A 76 4.23 1.31 9.13
C PHE A 76 3.28 1.22 10.33
N ASP A 77 1.98 1.26 10.06
CA ASP A 77 0.94 1.08 11.07
C ASP A 77 -0.22 0.29 10.48
N ASN A 78 -0.34 -0.99 10.87
CA ASN A 78 -1.48 -1.85 10.52
C ASN A 78 -1.84 -1.83 9.01
N GLY A 79 -0.82 -1.94 8.17
CA GLY A 79 -0.94 -1.96 6.72
C GLY A 79 -0.99 -0.57 6.07
N LYS A 80 -0.95 0.50 6.86
CA LYS A 80 -0.70 1.86 6.36
C LYS A 80 0.79 2.13 6.29
N ILE A 81 1.22 2.79 5.22
CA ILE A 81 2.60 3.20 5.00
C ILE A 81 2.63 4.71 4.83
N GLN A 82 3.59 5.36 5.48
CA GLN A 82 3.90 6.75 5.23
C GLN A 82 5.39 6.93 5.00
N ILE A 83 5.76 7.58 3.90
CA ILE A 83 7.13 8.03 3.65
C ILE A 83 7.12 9.54 3.69
N LEU A 84 7.89 10.08 4.63
CA LEU A 84 8.10 11.52 4.76
C LEU A 84 9.32 11.92 3.95
N SER A 85 9.26 13.13 3.39
CA SER A 85 10.39 13.68 2.66
C SER A 85 11.61 13.81 3.58
N PRO A 86 12.82 13.51 3.08
CA PRO A 86 14.05 13.87 3.78
C PRO A 86 14.30 15.39 3.80
N HIS A 87 13.54 16.15 3.01
CA HIS A 87 13.64 17.60 2.91
C HIS A 87 12.42 18.30 3.50
N GLU A 88 12.59 19.59 3.84
CA GLU A 88 11.46 20.42 4.29
C GLU A 88 10.41 20.58 3.17
N PRO A 89 9.12 20.80 3.50
CA PRO A 89 8.05 20.94 2.50
C PRO A 89 8.30 22.02 1.44
N SER A 90 9.05 23.07 1.78
CA SER A 90 9.43 24.18 0.91
C SER A 90 10.63 23.90 0.02
N PHE A 91 11.29 22.74 0.15
CA PHE A 91 12.46 22.39 -0.65
C PHE A 91 12.12 22.48 -2.15
N PRO A 92 12.87 23.24 -2.96
CA PRO A 92 12.57 23.37 -4.38
C PRO A 92 13.07 22.16 -5.15
N SER A 93 12.20 21.50 -5.93
CA SER A 93 12.54 20.26 -6.66
C SER A 93 13.74 20.40 -7.60
N ILE A 94 14.00 21.60 -8.13
CA ILE A 94 15.13 21.86 -9.04
C ILE A 94 16.50 21.75 -8.34
N GLU A 95 16.53 21.89 -7.02
CA GLU A 95 17.74 21.75 -6.20
C GLU A 95 18.00 20.29 -5.79
N ALA A 96 17.12 19.36 -6.18
CA ALA A 96 17.31 17.94 -5.92
C ALA A 96 18.59 17.43 -6.60
N THR A 97 19.54 16.89 -5.82
CA THR A 97 20.74 16.23 -6.34
C THR A 97 20.61 14.70 -6.35
N GLU A 98 19.49 14.19 -5.86
CA GLU A 98 19.19 12.77 -5.83
C GLU A 98 17.68 12.55 -6.00
N THR A 99 17.30 11.30 -6.26
CA THR A 99 15.89 10.91 -6.31
C THR A 99 15.38 10.64 -4.91
N PHE A 100 14.26 11.26 -4.55
CA PHE A 100 13.64 11.08 -3.24
C PHE A 100 12.12 11.11 -3.31
N VAL A 101 11.49 10.54 -2.28
CA VAL A 101 10.05 10.63 -2.09
C VAL A 101 9.72 11.93 -1.39
N ARG A 102 8.92 12.78 -2.04
CA ARG A 102 8.37 13.98 -1.37
C ARG A 102 7.22 13.62 -0.44
N SER A 103 6.35 12.70 -0.87
CA SER A 103 5.28 12.18 -0.03
C SER A 103 4.86 10.82 -0.55
N PHE A 104 4.58 9.88 0.35
CA PHE A 104 3.92 8.62 0.00
C PHE A 104 2.98 8.26 1.13
N GLU A 105 1.73 8.01 0.79
CA GLU A 105 0.70 7.49 1.69
C GLU A 105 0.11 6.26 1.03
N GLY A 106 0.33 5.10 1.66
CA GLY A 106 -0.05 3.81 1.13
C GLY A 106 -0.91 3.02 2.11
N ARG A 107 -1.70 2.09 1.59
CA ARG A 107 -2.47 1.13 2.35
C ARG A 107 -2.53 -0.22 1.66
N PHE A 108 -2.15 -1.28 2.36
CA PHE A 108 -2.36 -2.63 1.89
C PHE A 108 -3.83 -3.00 1.97
N THR A 109 -4.38 -3.46 0.85
CA THR A 109 -5.75 -4.00 0.76
C THR A 109 -5.76 -5.51 0.54
N SER A 110 -4.59 -6.11 0.33
CA SER A 110 -4.32 -7.55 0.47
C SER A 110 -2.81 -7.77 0.64
N ASN A 111 -2.38 -9.03 0.84
CA ASN A 111 -0.95 -9.38 0.85
C ASN A 111 -0.21 -8.97 -0.45
N ASN A 112 -0.93 -8.86 -1.57
CA ASN A 112 -0.34 -8.64 -2.89
C ASN A 112 -0.74 -7.29 -3.50
N ARG A 113 -1.46 -6.43 -2.76
CA ARG A 113 -2.04 -5.20 -3.30
C ARG A 113 -1.85 -4.03 -2.34
N LEU A 114 -1.22 -2.98 -2.83
CA LEU A 114 -0.97 -1.72 -2.15
C LEU A 114 -1.63 -0.60 -2.95
N GLU A 115 -2.50 0.16 -2.29
CA GLU A 115 -3.08 1.39 -2.84
C GLU A 115 -2.29 2.57 -2.30
N ALA A 116 -1.81 3.46 -3.16
CA ALA A 116 -0.98 4.57 -2.70
C ALA A 116 -1.20 5.85 -3.48
N ARG A 117 -1.06 6.97 -2.77
CA ARG A 117 -0.86 8.32 -3.31
C ARG A 117 0.58 8.72 -3.07
N PHE A 118 1.24 9.22 -4.09
CA PHE A 118 2.67 9.52 -4.00
C PHE A 118 3.09 10.74 -4.80
N THR A 119 4.22 11.30 -4.40
CA THR A 119 4.98 12.31 -5.15
C THR A 119 6.46 11.97 -5.01
N ILE A 120 7.12 11.72 -6.13
CA ILE A 120 8.54 11.38 -6.23
C ILE A 120 9.23 12.44 -7.08
N ILE A 121 10.37 12.93 -6.59
CA ILE A 121 11.19 13.92 -7.28
C ILE A 121 12.47 13.22 -7.70
N SER A 122 12.79 13.22 -8.99
CA SER A 122 14.09 12.75 -9.45
C SER A 122 15.15 13.83 -9.28
N GLU A 123 16.41 13.42 -9.38
CA GLU A 123 17.55 14.33 -9.49
C GLU A 123 17.30 15.41 -10.57
N HIS A 124 17.67 16.64 -10.23
CA HIS A 124 17.49 17.87 -11.00
C HIS A 124 16.06 18.13 -11.49
N ALA A 125 15.05 17.54 -10.84
CA ALA A 125 13.67 17.52 -11.30
C ALA A 125 13.52 17.05 -12.76
N TYR A 126 14.44 16.23 -13.26
CA TYR A 126 14.36 15.64 -14.60
C TYR A 126 13.00 14.97 -14.83
N CYS A 127 12.46 14.36 -13.77
CA CYS A 127 11.11 13.85 -13.67
C CYS A 127 10.54 14.18 -12.29
N SER A 128 9.28 14.65 -12.27
CA SER A 128 8.47 14.73 -11.06
C SER A 128 7.23 13.90 -11.30
N MET A 129 7.04 12.85 -10.51
CA MET A 129 5.91 11.93 -10.64
C MET A 129 4.94 12.17 -9.49
N MET A 130 3.69 12.45 -9.83
CA MET A 130 2.59 12.47 -8.88
C MET A 130 1.54 11.48 -9.34
N GLY A 131 1.08 10.63 -8.43
CA GLY A 131 0.15 9.57 -8.79
C GLY A 131 -0.74 9.15 -7.64
N THR A 132 -1.83 8.50 -8.00
CA THR A 132 -2.64 7.67 -7.12
C THR A 132 -2.93 6.39 -7.88
N GLY A 133 -2.69 5.23 -7.29
CA GLY A 133 -2.84 3.98 -8.02
C GLY A 133 -2.65 2.72 -7.21
N LEU A 134 -2.87 1.61 -7.90
CA LEU A 134 -2.69 0.25 -7.41
C LEU A 134 -1.31 -0.25 -7.75
N TRP A 135 -0.67 -0.86 -6.77
CA TRP A 135 0.65 -1.46 -6.86
C TRP A 135 0.51 -2.94 -6.50
N TYR A 136 1.17 -3.80 -7.29
CA TYR A 136 1.06 -5.25 -7.18
C TYR A 136 2.38 -5.86 -6.79
N ARG A 137 2.34 -6.88 -5.90
CA ARG A 137 3.54 -7.62 -5.52
C ARG A 137 4.14 -8.33 -6.74
N VAL A 138 5.42 -8.12 -6.97
CA VAL A 138 6.20 -8.79 -8.01
C VAL A 138 6.53 -10.21 -7.56
N LYS A 139 6.26 -11.20 -8.40
CA LYS A 139 6.73 -12.57 -8.17
C LYS A 139 8.11 -12.73 -8.81
N HIS A 140 9.16 -12.87 -8.01
CA HIS A 140 10.44 -13.31 -8.54
C HIS A 140 10.32 -14.77 -8.97
N PRO A 141 10.66 -15.13 -10.23
CA PRO A 141 10.81 -16.54 -10.60
C PRO A 141 11.96 -17.14 -9.77
N GLN A 142 11.68 -18.29 -9.15
CA GLN A 142 12.68 -19.09 -8.43
C GLN A 142 13.70 -19.71 -9.38
#